data_AF-A0A9X2AEF4-F1
#
_entry.id   AF-A0A9X2AEF4-F1
#
_cell.length_a   1.000
_cell.length_b   1.000
_cell.length_c   1.000
_cell.angle_alpha   90.00
_cell.angle_beta   90.00
_cell.angle_gamma   90.00
#
_symmetry.space_group_name_H-M   'P 1'
#
loop_
_entity.id
_entity.type
_entity.pdbx_description
1 polymer ?
#
loop_
_entity_poly.entity_id
_entity_poly.type
_entity_poly.pdbx_seq_one_letter_code
_entity_poly.pdbx_strand_id
1 'polypeptide(L)'
;MNLAYVTEAVAPLTEIQNAAGIDLGLLSLIATLDGEFFENPKWLQKSEKRLKRKQRQLFRKKKGNKNHEKAKHELGHIHDHAANQRKDHLYKVS
;
A
#
# COMPACT_ATOMS: atom_id res chain seq x y z
N MET A 1 -19.04 11.74 17.56
CA MET A 1 -18.80 11.15 18.90
C MET A 1 -17.40 10.56 18.87
N ASN A 2 -16.40 11.26 19.42
CA ASN A 2 -15.04 10.73 19.52
C ASN A 2 -14.97 9.91 20.81
N LEU A 3 -14.81 8.59 20.66
CA LEU A 3 -14.50 7.69 21.77
C LEU A 3 -13.00 7.84 22.05
N ALA A 4 -12.65 8.52 23.15
CA ALA A 4 -11.30 8.51 23.68
C ALA A 4 -11.12 7.22 24.51
N TYR A 5 -10.21 6.35 24.09
CA TYR A 5 -9.81 5.19 24.87
C TYR A 5 -8.57 5.56 25.69
N VAL A 6 -8.58 5.25 26.98
CA VAL A 6 -7.42 5.38 27.87
C VAL A 6 -6.56 4.14 27.66
N THR A 7 -5.31 4.32 27.24
CA THR A 7 -4.33 3.24 27.14
C THR A 7 -3.49 3.22 28.41
N GLU A 8 -3.42 2.09 29.10
CA GLU A 8 -2.52 1.91 30.23
C GLU A 8 -1.05 1.88 29.77
N ALA A 9 -0.15 2.45 30.58
CA ALA A 9 1.28 2.47 30.27
C ALA A 9 1.88 1.07 30.51
N VAL A 10 2.39 0.44 29.45
CA VAL A 10 3.08 -0.85 29.53
C VAL A 10 4.49 -0.62 30.07
N ALA A 11 4.87 -1.37 31.11
CA ALA A 11 6.23 -1.32 31.66
C ALA A 11 7.26 -1.71 30.57
N PRO A 12 8.44 -1.07 30.55
CA PRO A 12 9.44 -1.33 29.51
C PRO A 12 9.91 -2.78 29.57
N LEU A 13 9.97 -3.44 28.41
CA LEU A 13 10.59 -4.76 28.28
C LEU A 13 12.10 -4.63 28.54
N THR A 14 12.59 -5.37 29.53
CA THR A 14 14.00 -5.33 29.97
C THR A 14 14.89 -6.37 29.29
N GLU A 15 14.29 -7.40 28.69
CA GLU A 15 15.02 -8.48 28.00
C GLU A 15 14.34 -8.84 26.66
N ILE A 16 15.16 -9.07 25.63
CA ILE A 16 14.68 -9.58 24.34
C ILE A 16 14.43 -11.07 24.51
N GLN A 17 13.16 -11.48 24.49
CA GLN A 17 12.78 -12.88 24.67
C GLN A 17 12.88 -13.70 23.37
N ASN A 18 12.60 -13.07 22.22
CA ASN A 18 12.65 -13.70 20.89
C ASN A 18 13.12 -12.68 19.85
N ALA A 19 13.85 -13.15 18.83
CA ALA A 19 14.24 -12.37 17.67
C ALA A 19 13.63 -13.00 16.41
N ALA A 20 12.99 -12.18 15.57
CA ALA A 20 12.44 -12.60 14.29
C ALA A 20 13.30 -12.03 13.15
N GLY A 21 13.65 -12.87 12.18
CA GLY A 21 14.26 -12.45 10.92
C GLY A 21 13.17 -12.23 9.88
N ILE A 22 13.12 -11.05 9.26
CA ILE A 22 12.17 -10.70 8.20
C ILE A 22 12.95 -10.24 6.97
N ASP A 23 12.71 -10.89 5.83
CA ASP A 23 13.18 -10.46 4.51
C ASP A 23 12.00 -9.99 3.65
N LEU A 24 12.20 -8.88 2.92
CA LEU A 24 11.20 -8.28 2.04
C LEU A 24 11.64 -8.45 0.59
N GLY A 25 10.99 -9.36 -0.13
CA GLY A 25 11.47 -9.86 -1.41
C GLY A 25 10.59 -9.50 -2.62
N LEU A 26 11.14 -9.78 -3.80
CA LEU A 26 10.40 -9.74 -5.07
C LEU A 26 9.53 -10.99 -5.26
N LEU A 27 10.05 -12.16 -4.83
CA LEU A 27 9.36 -13.46 -4.94
C LEU A 27 8.22 -13.57 -3.93
N SER A 28 8.50 -13.28 -2.66
CA SER A 28 7.54 -13.18 -1.56
C SER A 28 7.59 -11.78 -0.98
N LEU A 29 6.44 -11.21 -0.64
CA LEU A 29 6.35 -9.91 0.02
C LEU A 29 7.10 -9.92 1.36
N ILE A 30 6.97 -11.00 2.12
CA ILE A 30 7.64 -11.24 3.40
C ILE A 30 8.11 -12.69 3.40
N ALA A 31 9.34 -12.94 3.82
CA ALA A 31 9.86 -14.24 4.19
C ALA A 31 10.39 -14.16 5.63
N THR A 32 9.98 -15.08 6.50
CA THR A 32 10.46 -15.13 7.88
C THR A 32 11.55 -16.19 8.03
N LEU A 33 12.46 -15.99 8.99
CA LEU A 33 13.46 -17.00 9.35
C LEU A 33 12.81 -18.34 9.73
N ASP A 34 11.61 -18.27 10.30
CA ASP A 34 10.81 -19.42 10.71
C ASP A 34 10.15 -20.16 9.53
N GLY A 35 10.40 -19.72 8.29
CA GLY A 35 9.97 -20.38 7.06
C GLY A 35 8.57 -20.01 6.60
N GLU A 36 7.97 -18.94 7.13
CA GLU A 36 6.70 -18.42 6.62
C GLU A 36 6.94 -17.47 5.43
N PHE A 37 6.08 -17.58 4.42
CA PHE A 37 6.16 -16.76 3.22
C PHE A 37 4.81 -16.12 2.93
N PHE A 38 4.82 -14.81 2.75
CA PHE A 38 3.66 -14.05 2.31
C PHE A 38 3.80 -13.74 0.83
N GLU A 39 2.84 -14.15 0.02
CA GLU A 39 2.91 -13.99 -1.44
C GLU A 39 2.94 -12.51 -1.85
N ASN A 40 3.71 -12.21 -2.90
CA ASN A 40 3.69 -10.88 -3.50
C ASN A 40 2.39 -10.70 -4.34
N PRO A 41 1.52 -9.74 -3.98
CA PRO A 41 0.25 -9.56 -4.65
C PRO A 41 0.40 -9.14 -6.12
N LYS A 42 -0.02 -10.02 -7.04
CA LYS A 42 -0.01 -9.74 -8.50
C LYS A 42 -0.95 -8.60 -8.93
N TRP A 43 -1.87 -8.17 -8.07
CA TRP A 43 -2.78 -7.05 -8.37
C TRP A 43 -2.03 -5.70 -8.42
N LEU A 44 -0.90 -5.56 -7.71
CA LEU A 44 -0.13 -4.31 -7.69
C LEU A 44 0.39 -3.97 -9.08
N GLN A 45 0.93 -4.95 -9.80
CA GLN A 45 1.41 -4.78 -11.18
C GLN A 45 0.31 -4.30 -12.13
N LYS A 46 -0.94 -4.76 -11.95
CA LYS A 46 -2.07 -4.32 -12.78
C LYS A 46 -2.40 -2.85 -12.50
N SER A 47 -2.41 -2.45 -11.23
CA SER A 47 -2.66 -1.07 -10.80
C SER A 47 -1.55 -0.12 -11.28
N GLU A 48 -0.29 -0.52 -11.21
CA GLU A 48 0.86 0.23 -11.74
C GLU A 48 0.79 0.43 -13.25
N LYS A 49 0.48 -0.62 -14.02
CA LYS A 49 0.29 -0.53 -15.48
C LYS A 49 -0.81 0.47 -15.83
N ARG A 50 -1.93 0.46 -15.08
CA ARG A 50 -3.05 1.39 -15.27
C ARG A 50 -2.64 2.83 -14.93
N LEU A 51 -1.97 3.04 -13.79
CA LEU A 51 -1.42 4.34 -13.38
C LEU A 51 -0.50 4.93 -14.46
N LYS A 52 0.49 4.15 -14.90
CA LYS A 52 1.45 4.59 -15.94
C LYS A 52 0.75 4.98 -17.25
N ARG A 53 -0.28 4.23 -17.66
CA ARG A 53 -1.09 4.58 -18.84
C ARG A 53 -1.82 5.91 -18.64
N LYS A 54 -2.46 6.12 -17.50
CA LYS A 54 -3.26 7.33 -17.22
C LYS A 54 -2.42 8.57 -17.00
N GLN A 55 -1.25 8.45 -16.35
CA GLN A 55 -0.27 9.53 -16.26
C GLN A 55 0.20 9.99 -17.65
N ARG A 56 0.53 9.06 -18.56
CA ARG A 56 0.88 9.40 -19.95
C ARG A 56 -0.27 10.07 -20.71
N GLN A 57 -1.50 9.62 -20.49
CA GLN A 57 -2.69 10.25 -21.09
C GLN A 57 -2.90 11.67 -20.56
N LEU A 58 -2.68 11.90 -19.27
CA LEU A 58 -2.76 13.23 -18.67
C LEU A 58 -1.69 14.16 -19.24
N PHE A 59 -0.43 13.70 -19.32
CA PHE A 59 0.69 14.48 -19.83
C PHE A 59 0.49 14.95 -21.29
N ARG A 60 -0.19 14.14 -22.11
CA ARG A 60 -0.51 14.49 -23.50
C ARG A 60 -1.65 15.53 -23.64
N LYS A 61 -2.37 15.84 -22.56
CA LYS A 61 -3.50 16.79 -22.60
C LYS A 61 -3.03 18.20 -22.26
N LYS A 62 -3.54 19.19 -22.99
CA LYS A 62 -3.27 20.60 -22.72
C LYS A 62 -3.75 20.98 -21.32
N LYS A 63 -2.81 21.35 -20.45
CA LYS A 63 -3.07 21.79 -19.07
C LYS A 63 -4.13 22.89 -19.04
N GLY A 64 -5.05 22.81 -18.07
CA GLY A 64 -6.09 23.81 -17.83
C GLY A 64 -7.34 23.68 -18.71
N ASN A 65 -7.39 22.77 -19.68
CA ASN A 65 -8.64 22.50 -20.40
C ASN A 65 -9.53 21.48 -19.66
N LYS A 66 -10.81 21.43 -20.02
CA LYS A 66 -11.80 20.51 -19.41
C LYS A 66 -11.38 19.04 -19.50
N ASN A 67 -10.69 18.64 -20.57
CA ASN A 67 -10.26 17.26 -20.77
C ASN A 67 -9.06 16.88 -19.89
N HIS A 68 -8.16 17.82 -19.61
CA HIS A 68 -7.06 17.66 -18.67
C HIS A 68 -7.59 17.47 -17.25
N GLU A 69 -8.52 18.31 -16.81
CA GLU A 69 -9.12 18.18 -15.47
C GLU A 69 -9.86 16.85 -15.30
N LYS A 70 -10.64 16.40 -16.30
CA LYS A 70 -11.26 15.07 -16.30
C LYS A 70 -10.22 13.95 -16.14
N ALA A 71 -9.13 14.00 -16.93
CA ALA A 71 -8.08 12.99 -16.87
C ALA A 71 -7.30 13.01 -15.54
N LYS A 72 -7.10 14.19 -14.95
CA LYS A 72 -6.47 14.36 -13.64
C LYS A 72 -7.34 13.75 -12.54
N HIS A 73 -8.64 13.98 -12.60
CA HIS A 73 -9.60 13.39 -11.66
C HIS A 73 -9.64 11.86 -11.78
N GLU A 74 -9.71 11.32 -12.99
CA GLU A 74 -9.60 9.87 -13.22
C GLU A 74 -8.30 9.27 -12.68
N LEU A 75 -7.17 9.97 -12.85
CA LEU A 75 -5.89 9.54 -12.31
C LEU A 75 -5.92 9.48 -10.77
N GLY A 76 -6.55 10.46 -10.12
CA GLY A 76 -6.77 10.48 -8.67
C GLY A 76 -7.49 9.22 -8.17
N HIS A 77 -8.63 8.87 -8.78
CA HIS A 77 -9.39 7.66 -8.43
C HIS A 77 -8.56 6.37 -8.52
N ILE A 78 -7.64 6.30 -9.48
CA ILE A 78 -6.78 5.12 -9.67
C ILE A 78 -5.68 5.09 -8.60
N HIS A 79 -5.15 6.24 -8.18
CA HIS A 79 -4.24 6.31 -7.04
C HIS A 79 -4.94 5.86 -5.75
N ASP A 80 -6.17 6.34 -5.51
CA ASP A 80 -6.96 5.97 -4.34
C ASP A 80 -7.26 4.47 -4.32
N HIS A 81 -7.65 3.91 -5.47
CA HIS A 81 -7.87 2.48 -5.60
C HIS A 81 -6.61 1.66 -5.26
N ALA A 82 -5.45 2.04 -5.81
CA ALA A 82 -4.19 1.35 -5.52
C ALA A 82 -3.77 1.48 -4.04
N ALA A 83 -4.01 2.64 -3.42
CA ALA A 83 -3.77 2.84 -2.00
C ALA A 83 -4.68 1.95 -1.13
N ASN A 84 -5.97 1.87 -1.48
CA ASN A 84 -6.93 1.02 -0.78
C ASN A 84 -6.60 -0.46 -0.92
N GLN A 85 -6.16 -0.91 -2.09
CA GLN A 85 -5.70 -2.30 -2.27
C GLN A 85 -4.48 -2.62 -1.41
N ARG A 86 -3.50 -1.70 -1.31
CA ARG A 86 -2.35 -1.87 -0.41
C ARG A 86 -2.79 -1.95 1.05
N LYS A 87 -3.68 -1.05 1.48
CA LYS A 87 -4.21 -1.03 2.85
C LYS A 87 -4.97 -2.31 3.20
N ASP A 88 -5.87 -2.75 2.31
CA ASP A 88 -6.62 -4.01 2.47
C ASP A 88 -5.69 -5.22 2.57
N HIS A 89 -4.65 -5.30 1.73
CA HIS A 89 -3.70 -6.40 1.78
C HIS A 89 -2.89 -6.39 3.08
N LEU A 90 -2.39 -5.22 3.52
CA LEU A 90 -1.66 -5.11 4.77
C LEU A 90 -2.51 -5.53 5.98
N TYR A 91 -3.79 -5.14 6.03
CA TYR A 91 -4.70 -5.58 7.11
C TYR A 91 -4.98 -7.08 7.11
N LYS A 92 -4.90 -7.75 5.96
CA LYS A 92 -5.08 -9.21 5.88
C LYS A 92 -3.83 -9.99 6.24
N VAL A 93 -2.67 -9.35 6.19
CA VAL A 93 -1.35 -9.92 6.45
C VAL A 93 -0.87 -9.59 7.88
N SER A 94 -1.39 -8.53 8.49
CA SER A 94 -1.15 -8.15 9.90
C SER A 94 -2.07 -8.94 10.83
#